data_AF-A0A815XJ84-F1
#
_entry.id   AF-A0A815XJ84-F1
#
_cell.length_a   1.000
_cell.length_b   1.000
_cell.length_c   1.000
_cell.angle_alpha   90.00
_cell.angle_beta   90.00
_cell.angle_gamma   90.00
#
_symmetry.space_group_name_H-M   'P 1'
#
loop_
_entity.id
_entity.type
_entity.pdbx_description
1 polymer ?
#
loop_
_entity_poly.entity_id
_entity_poly.type
_entity_poly.pdbx_seq_one_letter_code
_entity_poly.pdbx_strand_id
1 'polypeptide(L)'
;SHEATLFEYFFDASKKYWISWKRLVPKYVHNPERKFYEILVPTIDTCRSDWLLQLCYRIKRPVLFVGESGTSKTATITSFLRKLNPDANLQLNINFSSRTSSMDVQRNFEANVEKRTKDTFGPPPGKKLVVFIDDLNMPKVDTYGTQQPIALLKLLLEKGGMYDRG
;
A
#
# COMPACT_ATOMS: atom_id res chain seq x y z
N SER A 1 16.82 31.93 6.42
CA SER A 1 17.66 30.84 5.88
C SER A 1 17.21 29.54 6.53
N HIS A 2 16.43 28.71 5.84
CA HIS A 2 16.15 27.37 6.36
C HIS A 2 17.37 26.51 6.10
N GLU A 3 18.01 26.03 7.16
CA GLU A 3 19.06 25.03 7.07
C GLU A 3 18.50 23.77 6.40
N ALA A 4 19.24 23.23 5.43
CA ALA A 4 18.83 22.05 4.70
C ALA A 4 18.82 20.85 5.66
N THR A 5 17.66 20.22 5.86
CA THR A 5 17.54 19.06 6.76
C THR A 5 17.91 17.77 6.04
N LEU A 6 18.29 16.73 6.80
CA LEU A 6 18.58 15.41 6.24
C LEU A 6 17.42 14.86 5.37
N PHE A 7 16.18 15.20 5.71
CA PHE A 7 14.99 14.79 4.97
C PHE A 7 14.94 15.35 3.53
N GLU A 8 15.64 16.45 3.23
CA GLU A 8 15.71 17.02 1.88
C GLU A 8 16.60 16.20 0.92
N TYR A 9 17.27 15.17 1.42
CA TYR A 9 18.21 14.36 0.65
C TYR A 9 17.85 12.87 0.64
N PHE A 10 18.24 12.22 -0.45
CA PHE A 10 18.21 10.79 -0.69
C PHE A 10 19.66 10.30 -0.76
N PHE A 11 19.99 9.19 -0.09
CA PHE A 11 21.31 8.59 -0.23
C PHE A 11 21.33 7.58 -1.38
N ASP A 12 22.08 7.87 -2.44
CA ASP A 12 22.31 6.92 -3.53
C ASP A 12 23.42 5.95 -3.12
N ALA A 13 23.03 4.72 -2.74
CA ALA A 13 23.98 3.70 -2.31
C ALA A 13 24.96 3.26 -3.40
N SER A 14 24.59 3.40 -4.68
CA SER A 14 25.45 3.01 -5.81
C SER A 14 26.55 4.04 -6.01
N LYS A 15 26.18 5.32 -5.96
CA LYS A 15 27.12 6.44 -6.16
C LYS A 15 27.78 6.93 -4.87
N LYS A 16 27.28 6.48 -3.71
CA LYS A 16 27.77 6.78 -2.36
C LYS A 16 27.74 8.29 -2.02
N TYR A 17 26.71 9.02 -2.47
CA TYR A 17 26.52 10.43 -2.10
C TYR A 17 25.05 10.80 -1.94
N TRP A 18 24.81 11.92 -1.25
CA TRP A 18 23.48 12.47 -1.00
C TRP A 18 22.99 13.32 -2.18
N ILE A 19 21.80 13.02 -2.67
CA ILE A 19 21.13 13.73 -3.77
C ILE A 19 19.93 14.47 -3.20
N SER A 20 19.79 15.76 -3.52
CA SER A 20 18.59 16.50 -3.13
C SER A 20 17.35 15.95 -3.83
N TRP A 21 16.28 15.69 -3.07
CA TRP A 21 14.99 15.27 -3.64
C TRP A 21 14.47 16.27 -4.68
N LYS A 22 14.74 17.58 -4.51
CA LYS A 22 14.37 18.63 -5.48
C LYS A 22 14.86 18.32 -6.90
N ARG A 23 16.02 17.68 -7.04
CA ARG A 23 16.57 17.28 -8.34
C ARG A 23 15.95 16.00 -8.91
N LEU A 24 15.29 15.21 -8.07
CA LEU A 24 14.66 13.94 -8.42
C LEU A 24 13.16 14.08 -8.72
N VAL A 25 12.54 15.21 -8.38
CA VAL A 25 11.13 15.47 -8.70
C VAL A 25 10.98 15.61 -10.23
N PRO A 26 10.23 14.72 -10.89
CA PRO A 26 10.00 14.84 -12.32
C PRO A 26 9.12 16.04 -12.63
N LYS A 27 9.32 16.65 -13.81
CA LYS A 27 8.43 17.72 -14.28
C LYS A 27 7.03 17.15 -14.50
N TYR A 28 6.03 17.84 -13.98
CA TYR A 28 4.64 17.50 -14.23
C TYR A 28 4.32 17.68 -15.73
N VAL A 29 3.75 16.66 -16.34
CA VAL A 29 3.22 16.70 -17.70
C VAL A 29 1.73 16.41 -17.62
N HIS A 30 0.92 17.41 -17.93
CA HIS A 30 -0.53 17.26 -17.89
C HIS A 30 -1.01 16.46 -19.12
N ASN A 31 -1.83 15.44 -18.88
CA ASN A 31 -2.60 14.78 -19.92
C ASN A 31 -4.08 15.19 -19.75
N PRO A 32 -4.66 15.97 -20.69
CA PRO A 32 -6.06 16.39 -20.64
C PRO A 32 -7.07 15.25 -20.65
N GLU A 33 -6.71 14.07 -21.15
CA GLU A 33 -7.58 12.89 -21.19
C GLU A 33 -7.68 12.17 -19.84
N ARG A 34 -6.77 12.45 -18.90
CA ARG A 34 -6.83 11.84 -17.57
C ARG A 34 -7.95 12.43 -16.74
N LYS A 35 -8.69 11.55 -16.06
CA LYS A 35 -9.71 11.95 -15.09
C LYS A 35 -9.05 12.71 -13.94
N PHE A 36 -9.73 13.73 -13.44
CA PHE A 36 -9.21 14.63 -12.40
C PHE A 36 -8.65 13.88 -11.17
N TYR A 37 -9.37 12.87 -10.68
CA TYR A 37 -8.96 12.08 -9.51
C TYR A 37 -7.72 11.20 -9.75
N GLU A 38 -7.24 11.07 -10.99
CA GLU A 38 -6.04 10.31 -11.35
C GLU A 38 -4.81 11.19 -11.57
N ILE A 39 -4.99 12.52 -11.51
CA ILE A 39 -3.92 13.48 -11.66
C ILE A 39 -3.14 13.53 -10.33
N LEU A 40 -1.92 13.02 -10.35
CA LEU A 40 -0.97 13.16 -9.23
C LEU A 40 0.16 14.08 -9.68
N VAL A 41 0.27 15.26 -9.05
CA VAL A 41 1.37 16.18 -9.28
C VAL A 41 2.60 15.65 -8.53
N PRO A 42 3.73 15.42 -9.22
CA PRO A 42 4.97 15.04 -8.55
C PRO A 42 5.45 16.18 -7.65
N THR A 43 5.64 15.86 -6.37
CA THR A 43 6.23 16.73 -5.36
C THR A 43 7.36 15.97 -4.68
N ILE A 44 8.11 16.66 -3.82
CA ILE A 44 9.13 16.01 -3.01
C ILE A 44 8.52 14.88 -2.17
N ASP A 45 7.35 15.10 -1.56
CA ASP A 45 6.71 14.13 -0.67
C ASP A 45 6.16 12.92 -1.41
N THR A 46 5.59 13.10 -2.61
CA THR A 46 5.14 11.96 -3.43
C THR A 46 6.32 11.15 -3.95
N CYS A 47 7.46 11.79 -4.28
CA CYS A 47 8.68 11.09 -4.68
C CYS A 47 9.28 10.27 -3.52
N ARG A 48 9.36 10.84 -2.31
CA ARG A 48 9.82 10.13 -1.11
C ARG A 48 8.92 8.93 -0.78
N SER A 49 7.61 9.14 -0.86
CA SER A 49 6.60 8.12 -0.60
C SER A 49 6.68 6.97 -1.60
N ASP A 50 6.79 7.28 -2.90
CA ASP A 50 6.95 6.29 -3.97
C ASP A 50 8.26 5.51 -3.80
N TRP A 51 9.36 6.18 -3.42
CA TRP A 51 10.62 5.50 -3.11
C TRP A 51 10.50 4.53 -1.93
N LEU A 52 9.83 4.94 -0.85
CA LEU A 52 9.60 4.08 0.33
C LEU A 52 8.73 2.87 -0.05
N LEU A 53 7.66 3.09 -0.82
CA LEU A 53 6.80 2.02 -1.36
C LEU A 53 7.61 1.02 -2.21
N GLN A 54 8.45 1.52 -3.11
CA GLN A 54 9.33 0.67 -3.93
C GLN A 54 10.32 -0.14 -3.08
N LEU A 55 10.89 0.47 -2.03
CA LEU A 55 11.79 -0.22 -1.11
C LEU A 55 11.06 -1.35 -0.36
N CYS A 56 9.95 -1.03 0.31
CA CYS A 56 9.13 -1.98 1.07
C CYS A 56 8.59 -3.11 0.19
N TYR A 57 8.15 -2.81 -1.03
CA TYR A 57 7.69 -3.81 -2.00
C TYR A 57 8.79 -4.81 -2.36
N ARG A 58 10.03 -4.34 -2.60
CA ARG A 58 11.20 -5.18 -2.94
C ARG A 58 11.57 -6.12 -1.79
N ILE A 59 11.59 -5.62 -0.56
CA ILE A 59 11.91 -6.41 0.63
C ILE A 59 10.72 -7.20 1.19
N LYS A 60 9.55 -7.14 0.53
CA LYS A 60 8.30 -7.83 0.90
C LYS A 60 7.84 -7.48 2.32
N ARG A 61 7.95 -6.20 2.71
CA ARG A 61 7.47 -5.69 4.00
C ARG A 61 6.22 -4.82 3.81
N PRO A 62 5.15 -5.05 4.61
CA PRO A 62 4.01 -4.14 4.64
C PRO A 62 4.43 -2.74 5.08
N VAL A 63 3.68 -1.72 4.63
CA VAL A 63 3.90 -0.32 5.01
C VAL A 63 2.56 0.32 5.35
N LEU A 64 2.55 1.20 6.36
CA LEU A 64 1.39 1.96 6.78
C LEU A 64 1.64 3.45 6.51
N PHE A 65 0.73 4.07 5.76
CA PHE A 65 0.76 5.51 5.48
C PHE A 65 -0.26 6.21 6.37
N VAL A 66 0.22 7.07 7.27
CA VAL A 66 -0.62 7.83 8.21
C VAL A 66 -0.53 9.31 7.88
N GLY A 67 -1.66 10.01 7.94
CA GLY A 67 -1.76 11.44 7.71
C GLY A 67 -3.22 11.87 7.56
N GLU A 68 -3.48 13.17 7.59
CA GLU A 68 -4.84 13.74 7.47
C GLU A 68 -5.52 13.36 6.14
N SER A 69 -6.86 13.44 6.09
CA SER A 69 -7.58 13.25 4.83
C SER A 69 -7.15 14.30 3.80
N GLY A 70 -7.16 13.94 2.52
CA GLY A 70 -6.73 14.85 1.44
C GLY A 70 -5.22 14.97 1.23
N THR A 71 -4.37 14.32 2.03
CA THR A 71 -2.89 14.37 1.90
C THR A 71 -2.31 13.50 0.76
N SER A 72 -3.09 13.20 -0.28
CA SER A 72 -2.64 12.43 -1.47
C SER A 72 -2.11 11.01 -1.21
N LYS A 73 -2.34 10.42 -0.02
CA LYS A 73 -1.91 9.05 0.33
C LYS A 73 -2.44 8.02 -0.67
N THR A 74 -3.76 7.95 -0.83
CA THR A 74 -4.43 7.03 -1.77
C THR A 74 -3.93 7.24 -3.19
N ALA A 75 -3.90 8.49 -3.67
CA ALA A 75 -3.44 8.80 -5.02
C ALA A 75 -1.98 8.37 -5.28
N THR A 76 -1.10 8.53 -4.28
CA THR A 76 0.30 8.10 -4.37
C THR A 76 0.42 6.58 -4.42
N ILE A 77 -0.28 5.86 -3.54
CA ILE A 77 -0.24 4.39 -3.49
C ILE A 77 -0.86 3.81 -4.77
N THR A 78 -2.01 4.30 -5.22
CA THR A 78 -2.64 3.86 -6.47
C THR A 78 -1.74 4.13 -7.68
N SER A 79 -1.06 5.28 -7.73
CA SER A 79 -0.07 5.59 -8.78
C SER A 79 1.09 4.59 -8.78
N PHE A 80 1.61 4.23 -7.60
CA PHE A 80 2.62 3.19 -7.45
C PHE A 80 2.13 1.81 -7.93
N LEU A 81 0.94 1.39 -7.49
CA LEU A 81 0.36 0.09 -7.86
C LEU A 81 0.15 -0.04 -9.37
N ARG A 82 -0.27 1.02 -10.06
CA ARG A 82 -0.42 1.04 -11.53
C ARG A 82 0.89 0.81 -12.28
N LYS A 83 2.05 1.08 -11.67
CA LYS A 83 3.38 0.83 -12.26
C LYS A 83 3.82 -0.63 -12.11
N LEU A 84 3.16 -1.42 -11.27
CA LEU A 84 3.52 -2.82 -11.07
C LEU A 84 3.12 -3.65 -12.29
N ASN A 85 3.98 -4.59 -12.68
CA ASN A 85 3.70 -5.51 -13.80
C ASN A 85 2.46 -6.36 -13.48
N PRO A 86 1.37 -6.28 -14.28
CA PRO A 86 0.13 -7.04 -14.05
C PRO A 86 0.29 -8.56 -14.27
N ASP A 87 1.31 -8.99 -15.02
CA ASP A 87 1.60 -10.41 -15.23
C ASP A 87 2.22 -11.03 -13.98
N ALA A 88 3.01 -10.25 -13.24
CA ALA A 88 3.69 -10.70 -12.01
C ALA A 88 2.91 -10.36 -10.73
N ASN A 89 1.93 -9.45 -10.77
CA ASN A 89 1.22 -8.96 -9.60
C ASN A 89 -0.30 -9.04 -9.77
N LEU A 90 -0.96 -9.63 -8.79
CA LEU A 90 -2.41 -9.53 -8.59
C LEU A 90 -2.67 -8.45 -7.56
N GLN A 91 -3.52 -7.47 -7.88
CA GLN A 91 -3.83 -6.35 -6.99
C GLN A 91 -5.20 -6.53 -6.35
N LEU A 92 -5.28 -6.42 -5.02
CA LEU A 92 -6.53 -6.42 -4.26
C LEU A 92 -6.66 -5.08 -3.52
N ASN A 93 -7.66 -4.29 -3.90
CA ASN A 93 -7.96 -3.02 -3.24
C ASN A 93 -9.18 -3.20 -2.33
N ILE A 94 -9.04 -2.86 -1.05
CA ILE A 94 -10.11 -2.96 -0.05
C ILE A 94 -10.28 -1.59 0.59
N ASN A 95 -11.50 -1.05 0.58
CA ASN A 95 -11.81 0.18 1.28
C ASN A 95 -12.55 -0.16 2.57
N PHE A 96 -11.94 0.17 3.71
CA PHE A 96 -12.58 -0.04 4.99
C PHE A 96 -13.64 1.03 5.25
N SER A 97 -14.69 0.62 5.95
CA SER A 97 -15.77 1.47 6.41
C SER A 97 -16.16 1.06 7.83
N SER A 98 -17.03 1.86 8.47
CA SER A 98 -17.59 1.51 9.78
C SER A 98 -18.40 0.20 9.78
N ARG A 99 -18.77 -0.32 8.61
CA ARG A 99 -19.51 -1.59 8.46
C ARG A 99 -18.62 -2.78 8.10
N THR A 100 -17.35 -2.54 7.78
CA THR A 100 -16.42 -3.61 7.38
C THR A 100 -16.17 -4.54 8.58
N SER A 101 -16.49 -5.81 8.43
CA SER A 101 -16.27 -6.85 9.43
C SER A 101 -14.99 -7.65 9.13
N SER A 102 -14.50 -8.41 10.11
CA SER A 102 -13.41 -9.35 9.87
C SER A 102 -13.78 -10.42 8.84
N MET A 103 -15.06 -10.79 8.76
CA MET A 103 -15.56 -11.74 7.76
C MET A 103 -15.45 -11.20 6.35
N ASP A 104 -15.79 -9.92 6.14
CA ASP A 104 -15.66 -9.28 4.84
C ASP A 104 -14.20 -9.26 4.38
N VAL A 105 -13.26 -8.97 5.29
CA VAL A 105 -11.82 -9.00 4.97
C VAL A 105 -11.38 -10.40 4.56
N GLN A 106 -11.71 -11.43 5.33
CA GLN A 106 -11.34 -12.81 5.00
C GLN A 106 -11.91 -13.25 3.64
N ARG A 107 -13.19 -12.98 3.38
CA ARG A 107 -13.83 -13.30 2.09
C ARG A 107 -13.15 -12.60 0.91
N ASN A 108 -12.72 -11.34 1.09
CA ASN A 108 -11.95 -10.64 0.05
C ASN A 108 -10.61 -11.31 -0.24
N PHE A 109 -9.89 -11.77 0.79
CA PHE A 109 -8.65 -12.54 0.60
C PHE A 109 -8.93 -13.88 -0.09
N GLU A 110 -9.90 -14.65 0.40
CA GLU A 110 -10.28 -15.97 -0.13
C GLU A 110 -10.70 -15.90 -1.60
N ALA A 111 -11.44 -14.86 -2.00
CA ALA A 111 -11.83 -14.65 -3.40
C ALA A 111 -10.65 -14.34 -4.34
N ASN A 112 -9.47 -14.01 -3.81
CA ASN A 112 -8.27 -13.62 -4.57
C ASN A 112 -7.10 -14.60 -4.41
N VAL A 113 -7.34 -15.75 -3.77
CA VAL A 113 -6.35 -16.81 -3.62
C VAL A 113 -6.94 -18.14 -4.05
N GLU A 114 -6.07 -19.04 -4.49
CA GLU A 114 -6.40 -20.38 -4.90
C GLU A 114 -5.78 -21.38 -3.91
N LYS A 115 -6.48 -22.49 -3.72
CA LYS A 115 -5.99 -23.60 -2.92
C LYS A 115 -4.86 -24.30 -3.67
N ARG A 116 -3.66 -24.36 -3.07
CA ARG A 116 -2.48 -25.04 -3.63
C ARG A 116 -2.31 -26.46 -3.09
N THR A 117 -2.55 -26.62 -1.79
CA THR A 117 -2.53 -27.90 -1.08
C THR A 117 -3.65 -27.92 -0.04
N LYS A 118 -3.73 -28.94 0.82
CA LYS A 118 -4.78 -29.05 1.85
C LYS A 118 -4.94 -27.77 2.68
N ASP A 119 -3.82 -27.19 3.12
CA ASP A 119 -3.77 -26.09 4.08
C ASP A 119 -3.01 -24.86 3.55
N THR A 120 -2.63 -24.86 2.27
CA THR A 120 -1.89 -23.74 1.65
C THR A 120 -2.72 -23.06 0.58
N PHE A 121 -2.87 -21.75 0.73
CA PHE A 121 -3.52 -20.87 -0.23
C PHE A 121 -2.52 -19.83 -0.73
N GLY A 122 -2.70 -19.38 -1.96
CA GLY A 122 -1.90 -18.29 -2.49
C GLY A 122 -2.46 -17.75 -3.78
N PRO A 123 -1.92 -16.63 -4.30
CA PRO A 123 -2.30 -16.14 -5.61
C PRO A 123 -2.05 -17.19 -6.70
N PRO A 124 -2.63 -16.98 -7.91
CA PRO A 124 -2.34 -17.80 -9.07
C PRO A 124 -0.83 -18.04 -9.26
N PRO A 125 -0.42 -19.22 -9.78
CA PRO A 125 0.99 -19.54 -10.00
C PRO A 125 1.71 -18.44 -10.78
N GLY A 126 2.91 -18.06 -10.34
CA GLY A 126 3.70 -16.99 -10.95
C GLY A 126 3.31 -15.56 -10.55
N LYS A 127 2.19 -15.36 -9.83
CA LYS A 127 1.76 -14.04 -9.36
C LYS A 127 2.07 -13.79 -7.88
N LYS A 128 2.26 -12.51 -7.54
CA LYS A 128 2.31 -11.98 -6.16
C LYS A 128 1.03 -11.22 -5.86
N LEU A 129 0.32 -11.56 -4.78
CA LEU A 129 -0.81 -10.76 -4.30
C LEU A 129 -0.28 -9.51 -3.60
N VAL A 130 -0.71 -8.33 -4.07
CA VAL A 130 -0.42 -7.03 -3.48
C VAL A 130 -1.74 -6.43 -3.01
N VAL A 131 -1.86 -6.26 -1.69
CA VAL A 131 -3.09 -5.77 -1.07
C VAL A 131 -2.91 -4.32 -0.67
N PHE A 132 -3.84 -3.48 -1.09
CA PHE A 132 -3.99 -2.10 -0.64
C PHE A 132 -5.27 -1.98 0.16
N ILE A 133 -5.16 -1.42 1.36
CA ILE A 133 -6.29 -1.17 2.24
C ILE A 133 -6.35 0.33 2.49
N ASP A 134 -7.42 0.96 2.01
CA ASP A 134 -7.70 2.36 2.30
C ASP A 134 -8.56 2.49 3.57
N ASP A 135 -8.48 3.64 4.23
CA ASP A 135 -9.28 3.96 5.42
C ASP A 135 -9.17 2.92 6.55
N LEU A 136 -7.96 2.38 6.78
CA LEU A 136 -7.68 1.28 7.71
C LEU A 136 -8.28 1.49 9.12
N ASN A 137 -8.37 2.74 9.59
CA ASN A 137 -8.88 3.10 10.93
C ASN A 137 -10.41 3.18 11.01
N MET A 138 -11.15 3.07 9.92
CA MET A 138 -12.61 3.24 9.88
C MET A 138 -13.47 2.12 10.48
N PRO A 139 -13.05 0.85 10.60
CA PRO A 139 -13.90 -0.19 11.18
C PRO A 139 -14.42 0.14 12.57
N LYS A 140 -15.65 -0.27 12.88
CA LYS A 140 -16.25 -0.01 14.19
C LYS A 140 -15.48 -0.74 15.29
N VAL A 141 -15.26 -0.05 16.40
CA VAL A 141 -14.71 -0.63 17.64
C VAL A 141 -15.82 -1.41 18.34
N ASP A 142 -15.55 -2.65 18.73
CA ASP A 142 -16.47 -3.46 19.53
C ASP A 142 -16.48 -3.04 21.01
N THR A 143 -17.33 -3.70 21.82
CA THR A 143 -17.48 -3.41 23.25
C THR A 143 -16.20 -3.64 24.07
N TYR A 144 -15.21 -4.34 23.51
CA TYR A 144 -13.93 -4.65 24.16
C TYR A 144 -12.79 -3.78 23.63
N GLY A 145 -13.08 -2.73 22.85
CA GLY A 145 -12.05 -1.84 22.32
C GLY A 145 -11.31 -2.41 21.10
N THR A 146 -11.85 -3.46 20.47
CA THR A 146 -11.18 -4.14 19.36
C THR A 146 -11.80 -3.78 18.01
N GLN A 147 -10.95 -3.49 17.02
CA GLN A 147 -11.35 -3.40 15.61
C GLN A 147 -11.05 -4.75 14.94
N GLN A 148 -12.05 -5.62 14.87
CA GLN A 148 -11.89 -7.00 14.42
C GLN A 148 -11.21 -7.16 13.04
N PRO A 149 -11.48 -6.31 12.01
CA PRO A 149 -10.76 -6.37 10.74
C PRO A 149 -9.25 -6.16 10.90
N ILE A 150 -8.84 -5.21 11.74
CA ILE A 150 -7.43 -4.91 11.99
C ILE A 150 -6.78 -6.05 12.79
N ALA A 151 -7.48 -6.62 13.76
CA ALA A 151 -7.01 -7.77 14.51
C ALA A 151 -6.76 -9.00 13.61
N LEU A 152 -7.63 -9.23 12.62
CA LEU A 152 -7.44 -10.28 11.62
C LEU A 152 -6.20 -10.03 10.75
N LEU A 153 -6.00 -8.79 10.28
CA LEU A 153 -4.81 -8.44 9.50
C LEU A 153 -3.52 -8.65 10.30
N LYS A 154 -3.54 -8.29 11.59
CA LYS A 154 -2.42 -8.55 12.49
C LYS A 154 -2.13 -10.05 12.60
N LEU A 155 -3.15 -10.87 12.83
CA LEU A 155 -3.02 -12.33 12.87
C LEU A 155 -2.40 -12.87 11.58
N LEU A 156 -2.89 -12.43 10.42
CA LEU A 156 -2.38 -12.85 9.11
C LEU A 156 -0.91 -12.49 8.93
N LEU A 157 -0.49 -11.28 9.31
CA LEU A 157 0.90 -10.83 9.21
C LEU A 157 1.84 -11.56 10.18
N GLU A 158 1.37 -11.88 11.38
CA GLU A 158 2.19 -12.54 12.42
C GLU A 158 2.30 -14.06 12.21
N LYS A 159 1.22 -14.69 11.75
CA LYS A 159 1.12 -16.15 11.63
C LYS A 159 1.27 -16.66 10.20
N GLY A 160 1.16 -15.79 9.20
CA GLY A 160 1.24 -16.17 7.79
C GLY A 160 0.01 -16.89 7.26
N GLY A 161 -1.12 -16.84 7.99
CA GLY A 161 -2.36 -17.51 7.62
C GLY A 161 -3.56 -17.07 8.47
N MET A 162 -4.74 -17.57 8.12
CA MET A 162 -6.00 -17.39 8.84
C MET A 162 -6.63 -18.76 9.07
N TYR A 163 -7.45 -18.88 10.10
CA TYR A 163 -8.27 -20.06 10.31
C TYR A 163 -9.53 -19.99 9.47
N ASP A 164 -9.94 -21.13 8.93
CA ASP A 164 -11.25 -21.28 8.33
C ASP A 164 -12.34 -21.02 9.38
N ARG A 165 -13.40 -20.32 8.98
CA ARG A 165 -14.52 -19.94 9.85
C ARG A 165 -15.85 -20.60 9.45
N GLY A 166 -15.83 -21.49 8.46
CA GLY A 166 -16.99 -22.30 8.04
C GLY A 166 -17.57 -21.88 6.70
#